data_AF-A0A2T4GXJ0-F1
#
_entry.id   AF-A0A2T4GXJ0-F1
#
_cell.length_a   1.000
_cell.length_b   1.000
_cell.length_c   1.000
_cell.angle_alpha   90.00
_cell.angle_beta   90.00
_cell.angle_gamma   90.00
#
_symmetry.space_group_name_H-M   'P 1'
#
loop_
_entity.id
_entity.type
_entity.pdbx_description
1 polymer ?
#
loop_
_entity_poly.entity_id
_entity_poly.type
_entity_poly.pdbx_seq_one_letter_code
_entity_poly.pdbx_strand_id
1 'polypeptide(L)'
;MAIKSSMRLLLAKVTGPRRLNITITPDHDYVFLTGHGSESNGQYLRGNVALFVPEKQCILGVQLKFTSRMWLGDHASPTENAARWQHKEETIHTWNPFYVADQIGKPVPNGKQYEWPFKLFIRGDQEETFKGCTRCSITYLLEASTICSDSSKNAYSFTPIRIIRTPAFSSYELMDPTSAHGKWSTMAEYNVSVRHRAIALGGLIPIEAQVAQLCSTSNISKARFYLRETHTVEDKSLSEGMSYEGQRIVTEWPLNLNQSGQLQSWQQCLHLPLAVRNCSPDVSMHGITISHTLHFEVTIVTNGVTTEEEVSLPIHLFISPEFPVNGWGVFVRNNDIASKEVKDLLVEGIRVPPRYCRGDFDDEGYGVPVGTPPPAYSEC
;
A
#
# COMPACT_ATOMS: atom_id res chain seq x y z
N MET A 1 -48.45 -6.86 25.15
CA MET A 1 -47.29 -5.94 25.24
C MET A 1 -46.10 -6.51 26.04
N ALA A 2 -46.00 -7.84 26.25
CA ALA A 2 -44.97 -8.46 27.11
C ALA A 2 -43.84 -9.21 26.36
N ILE A 3 -43.93 -9.37 25.04
CA ILE A 3 -43.02 -10.22 24.26
C ILE A 3 -41.75 -9.47 23.80
N LYS A 4 -41.80 -8.15 23.58
CA LYS A 4 -40.64 -7.35 23.15
C LYS A 4 -39.56 -7.17 24.23
N SER A 5 -39.91 -7.31 25.52
CA SER A 5 -38.95 -7.17 26.62
C SER A 5 -38.07 -8.42 26.79
N SER A 6 -38.55 -9.59 26.39
CA SER A 6 -37.86 -10.87 26.56
C SER A 6 -36.69 -11.05 25.58
N MET A 7 -36.83 -10.60 24.32
CA MET A 7 -35.78 -10.73 23.31
C MET A 7 -34.56 -9.82 23.58
N ARG A 8 -34.74 -8.63 24.18
CA ARG A 8 -33.61 -7.76 24.58
C ARG A 8 -32.79 -8.37 25.71
N LEU A 9 -33.42 -9.11 26.62
CA LEU A 9 -32.75 -9.83 27.72
C LEU A 9 -32.03 -11.10 27.25
N LEU A 10 -32.51 -11.75 26.20
CA LEU A 10 -31.88 -12.94 25.61
C LEU A 10 -30.63 -12.60 24.78
N LEU A 11 -30.65 -11.53 23.98
CA LEU A 11 -29.47 -11.05 23.25
C LEU A 11 -28.34 -10.58 24.19
N ALA A 12 -28.70 -9.96 25.33
CA ALA A 12 -27.75 -9.54 26.35
C ALA A 12 -27.11 -10.71 27.14
N LYS A 13 -27.63 -11.94 27.04
CA LYS A 13 -27.04 -13.14 27.66
C LYS A 13 -26.04 -13.87 26.75
N VAL A 14 -26.08 -13.64 25.44
CA VAL A 14 -25.19 -14.30 24.46
C VAL A 14 -23.88 -13.52 24.27
N THR A 15 -23.92 -12.21 24.44
CA THR A 15 -22.72 -11.36 24.55
C THR A 15 -22.57 -10.97 26.01
N GLY A 16 -21.46 -11.29 26.68
CA GLY A 16 -21.24 -10.89 28.07
C GLY A 16 -21.44 -9.38 28.34
N PRO A 17 -21.36 -8.91 29.61
CA PRO A 17 -21.56 -7.51 29.93
C PRO A 17 -20.69 -6.60 29.04
N ARG A 18 -21.32 -5.62 28.37
CA ARG A 18 -20.61 -4.68 27.49
C ARG A 18 -19.57 -3.92 28.31
N ARG A 19 -18.31 -4.03 27.89
CA ARG A 19 -17.16 -3.41 28.55
C ARG A 19 -16.93 -2.01 28.00
N LEU A 20 -16.19 -1.20 28.75
CA LEU A 20 -15.68 0.09 28.30
C LEU A 20 -14.95 -0.13 26.98
N ASN A 21 -15.36 0.58 25.94
CA ASN A 21 -14.82 0.42 24.60
C ASN A 21 -14.79 1.76 23.87
N ILE A 22 -13.72 1.98 23.11
CA ILE A 22 -13.62 3.06 22.13
C ILE A 22 -13.59 2.47 20.73
N THR A 23 -14.41 3.00 19.84
CA THR A 23 -14.41 2.64 18.43
C THR A 23 -14.11 3.88 17.59
N ILE A 24 -13.10 3.80 16.74
CA ILE A 24 -12.76 4.84 15.77
C ILE A 24 -13.29 4.36 14.42
N THR A 25 -14.03 5.21 13.72
CA THR A 25 -14.64 4.86 12.44
C THR A 25 -14.39 6.01 11.47
N PRO A 26 -13.26 6.00 10.75
CA PRO A 26 -13.01 6.94 9.67
C PRO A 26 -13.98 6.68 8.50
N ASP A 27 -14.31 7.73 7.73
CA ASP A 27 -15.09 7.58 6.50
C ASP A 27 -14.33 6.68 5.51
N HIS A 28 -13.02 6.94 5.41
CA HIS A 28 -12.03 6.10 4.75
C HIS A 28 -10.78 6.02 5.61
N ASP A 29 -10.21 4.83 5.77
CA ASP A 29 -8.94 4.60 6.46
C ASP A 29 -7.72 4.82 5.55
N TYR A 30 -7.89 5.63 4.51
CA TYR A 30 -6.85 6.06 3.60
C TYR A 30 -7.12 7.48 3.09
N VAL A 31 -6.07 8.15 2.63
CA VAL A 31 -6.07 9.52 2.11
C VAL A 31 -5.17 9.57 0.89
N PHE A 32 -5.63 10.19 -0.20
CA PHE A 32 -4.85 10.40 -1.40
C PHE A 32 -4.26 11.81 -1.43
N LEU A 33 -2.96 11.88 -1.69
CA LEU A 33 -2.22 13.09 -1.99
C LEU A 33 -1.70 12.98 -3.43
N THR A 34 -1.75 14.08 -4.18
CA THR A 34 -1.32 14.13 -5.59
C THR A 34 -0.02 14.89 -5.73
N GLY A 35 0.95 14.37 -6.50
CA GLY A 35 2.20 15.06 -6.83
C GLY A 35 3.16 15.27 -5.65
N HIS A 36 4.19 16.08 -5.85
CA HIS A 36 5.18 16.45 -4.84
C HIS A 36 5.41 17.97 -4.82
N GLY A 37 5.95 18.50 -3.72
CA GLY A 37 6.32 19.91 -3.62
C GLY A 37 5.12 20.86 -3.79
N SER A 38 5.22 21.81 -4.72
CA SER A 38 4.20 22.85 -4.96
C SER A 38 2.88 22.33 -5.52
N GLU A 39 2.88 21.15 -6.15
CA GLU A 39 1.66 20.51 -6.69
C GLU A 39 0.92 19.67 -5.65
N SER A 40 1.50 19.53 -4.46
CA SER A 40 0.94 18.68 -3.43
C SER A 40 -0.35 19.24 -2.86
N ASN A 41 -1.47 18.56 -3.15
CA ASN A 41 -2.77 18.93 -2.60
C ASN A 41 -3.10 18.08 -1.38
N GLY A 42 -3.61 18.74 -0.34
CA GLY A 42 -4.04 18.08 0.89
C GLY A 42 -5.47 17.55 0.78
N GLN A 43 -5.84 16.64 1.67
CA GLN A 43 -7.18 16.07 1.72
C GLN A 43 -7.65 15.95 3.17
N TYR A 44 -8.96 16.02 3.37
CA TYR A 44 -9.54 15.85 4.70
C TYR A 44 -9.66 14.38 5.09
N LEU A 45 -9.11 14.03 6.26
CA LEU A 45 -9.44 12.83 7.02
C LEU A 45 -10.63 13.13 7.94
N ARG A 46 -11.67 12.30 7.89
CA ARG A 46 -12.94 12.49 8.61
C ARG A 46 -13.46 11.17 9.15
N GLY A 47 -14.34 11.25 10.13
CA GLY A 47 -15.04 10.10 10.69
C GLY A 47 -15.63 10.40 12.06
N ASN A 48 -15.92 9.34 12.80
CA ASN A 48 -16.47 9.42 14.15
C ASN A 48 -15.64 8.62 15.15
N VAL A 49 -15.59 9.09 16.39
CA VAL A 49 -15.13 8.34 17.54
C VAL A 49 -16.30 8.07 18.47
N ALA A 50 -16.49 6.80 18.84
CA ALA A 50 -17.54 6.34 19.72
C ALA A 50 -16.97 5.80 21.02
N LEU A 51 -17.56 6.17 22.15
CA LEU A 51 -17.23 5.67 23.49
C LEU A 51 -18.46 5.01 24.09
N PHE A 52 -18.36 3.73 24.44
CA PHE A 52 -19.36 3.07 25.29
C PHE A 52 -18.89 3.07 26.74
N VAL A 53 -19.68 3.68 27.64
CA VAL A 53 -19.39 3.73 29.08
C VAL A 53 -20.32 2.77 29.83
N PRO A 54 -19.82 1.69 30.45
CA PRO A 54 -20.62 0.78 31.25
C PRO A 54 -21.25 1.44 32.47
N GLU A 55 -22.33 0.84 32.98
CA GLU A 55 -22.92 1.24 34.26
C GLU A 55 -21.87 1.28 35.38
N LYS A 56 -21.92 2.32 36.22
CA LYS A 56 -21.05 2.53 37.40
C LYS A 56 -19.56 2.82 37.11
N GLN A 57 -19.20 3.26 35.90
CA GLN A 57 -17.87 3.80 35.61
C GLN A 57 -17.91 5.33 35.50
N CYS A 58 -16.80 6.00 35.86
CA CYS A 58 -16.66 7.45 35.71
C CYS A 58 -15.59 7.71 34.66
N ILE A 59 -16.00 8.04 33.43
CA ILE A 59 -15.10 8.38 32.33
C ILE A 59 -15.44 9.80 31.90
N LEU A 60 -14.42 10.66 31.83
CA LEU A 60 -14.58 12.07 31.50
C LEU A 60 -14.79 12.26 30.00
N GLY A 61 -14.09 11.47 29.18
CA GLY A 61 -14.08 11.67 27.73
C GLY A 61 -13.12 10.76 27.01
N VAL A 62 -12.85 11.13 25.76
CA VAL A 62 -11.86 10.50 24.88
C VAL A 62 -10.84 11.55 24.44
N GLN A 63 -9.56 11.19 24.51
CA GLN A 63 -8.50 11.92 23.83
C GLN A 63 -8.21 11.22 22.51
N LEU A 64 -8.34 11.94 21.39
CA LEU A 64 -7.97 11.45 20.05
C LEU A 64 -6.66 12.10 19.61
N LYS A 65 -5.78 11.32 18.98
CA LYS A 65 -4.52 11.75 18.39
C LYS A 65 -4.35 11.14 17.00
N PHE A 66 -3.63 11.84 16.15
CA PHE A 66 -3.13 11.34 14.87
C PHE A 66 -1.61 11.32 14.95
N THR A 67 -1.01 10.13 14.87
CA THR A 67 0.42 9.91 15.10
C THR A 67 1.07 9.28 13.87
N SER A 68 2.31 9.67 13.59
CA SER A 68 3.22 8.98 12.66
C SER A 68 4.17 8.12 13.47
N ARG A 69 4.43 6.91 13.00
CA ARG A 69 5.49 6.03 13.49
C ARG A 69 6.40 5.66 12.34
N MET A 70 7.66 6.05 12.47
CA MET A 70 8.73 5.69 11.56
C MET A 70 9.66 4.69 12.25
N TRP A 71 9.96 3.62 11.52
CA TRP A 71 10.99 2.65 11.88
C TRP A 71 12.07 2.68 10.82
N LEU A 72 13.32 2.82 11.22
CA LEU A 72 14.49 2.79 10.34
C LEU A 72 15.55 1.87 10.94
N GLY A 73 15.78 0.73 10.30
CA GLY A 73 16.85 -0.20 10.66
C GLY A 73 18.18 0.25 10.07
N ASP A 74 19.25 0.11 10.85
CA ASP A 74 20.61 0.33 10.36
C ASP A 74 20.92 -0.66 9.23
N HIS A 75 21.41 -0.11 8.12
CA HIS A 75 21.73 -0.88 6.95
C HIS A 75 23.17 -1.39 6.89
N ALA A 76 24.06 -0.96 7.79
CA ALA A 76 25.44 -1.43 7.90
C ALA A 76 25.54 -2.90 8.33
N SER A 77 24.48 -3.45 8.92
CA SER A 77 24.44 -4.83 9.36
C SER A 77 24.02 -5.78 8.22
N PRO A 78 24.73 -6.90 8.00
CA PRO A 78 24.43 -7.83 6.91
C PRO A 78 23.12 -8.62 7.10
N THR A 79 22.54 -8.63 8.32
CA THR A 79 21.30 -9.38 8.62
C THR A 79 20.30 -8.51 9.40
N GLU A 80 19.01 -8.76 9.20
CA GLU A 80 17.92 -8.00 9.85
C GLU A 80 17.97 -8.08 11.39
N ASN A 81 18.36 -9.24 11.93
CA ASN A 81 18.44 -9.48 13.38
C ASN A 81 19.54 -8.66 14.08
N ALA A 82 20.53 -8.18 13.33
CA ALA A 82 21.64 -7.39 13.84
C ALA A 82 21.53 -5.91 13.45
N ALA A 83 20.42 -5.49 12.83
CA ALA A 83 20.17 -4.09 12.51
C ALA A 83 19.77 -3.32 13.78
N ARG A 84 20.42 -2.19 14.04
CA ARG A 84 20.00 -1.26 15.08
C ARG A 84 18.79 -0.48 14.58
N TRP A 85 17.67 -0.56 15.28
CA TRP A 85 16.45 0.14 14.89
C TRP A 85 16.36 1.51 15.53
N GLN A 86 16.16 2.53 14.71
CA GLN A 86 15.70 3.85 15.13
C GLN A 86 14.18 3.88 15.05
N HIS A 87 13.56 4.29 16.15
CA HIS A 87 12.12 4.49 16.25
C HIS A 87 11.85 5.97 16.47
N LYS A 88 11.03 6.57 15.60
CA LYS A 88 10.55 7.94 15.75
C LYS A 88 9.03 7.92 15.73
N GLU A 89 8.43 8.37 16.82
CA GLU A 89 7.00 8.61 16.91
C GLU A 89 6.75 10.12 17.00
N GLU A 90 5.79 10.61 16.21
CA GLU A 90 5.46 12.02 16.13
C GLU A 90 3.95 12.20 16.18
N THR A 91 3.47 13.03 17.12
CA THR A 91 2.05 13.40 17.16
C THR A 91 1.81 14.56 16.19
N ILE A 92 1.19 14.24 15.05
CA ILE A 92 0.87 15.21 14.00
C ILE A 92 -0.28 16.11 14.45
N HIS A 93 -1.28 15.52 15.11
CA HIS A 93 -2.43 16.27 15.58
C HIS A 93 -3.01 15.67 16.87
N THR A 94 -3.47 16.55 17.74
CA THR A 94 -4.22 16.20 18.95
C THR A 94 -5.51 17.00 18.93
N TRP A 95 -6.65 16.31 18.91
CA TRP A 95 -7.95 16.99 19.02
C TRP A 95 -8.16 17.48 20.44
N ASN A 96 -8.98 18.53 20.59
CA ASN A 96 -9.52 18.87 21.90
C ASN A 96 -10.23 17.63 22.49
N PRO A 97 -10.08 17.36 23.80
CA PRO A 97 -10.77 16.26 24.45
C PRO A 97 -12.27 16.21 24.15
N PHE A 98 -12.75 15.04 23.77
CA PHE A 98 -14.17 14.77 23.56
C PHE A 98 -14.81 14.38 24.89
N TYR A 99 -15.37 15.36 25.61
CA TYR A 99 -15.98 15.14 26.90
C TYR A 99 -17.40 14.57 26.78
N VAL A 100 -17.73 13.67 27.71
CA VAL A 100 -19.06 13.04 27.83
C VAL A 100 -20.12 14.01 28.39
N ALA A 101 -19.71 15.14 28.96
CA ALA A 101 -20.58 16.14 29.55
C ALA A 101 -20.28 17.54 29.01
N ASP A 102 -21.33 18.25 28.59
CA ASP A 102 -21.32 19.69 28.28
C ASP A 102 -21.32 20.55 29.56
N GLN A 103 -21.45 19.95 30.75
CA GLN A 103 -21.64 20.66 32.01
C GLN A 103 -20.83 20.03 33.14
N ILE A 104 -19.87 20.81 33.64
CA ILE A 104 -19.14 20.57 34.87
C ILE A 104 -20.13 20.24 36.01
N GLY A 105 -19.99 19.07 36.64
CA GLY A 105 -20.63 18.77 37.94
C GLY A 105 -21.89 17.88 37.94
N LYS A 106 -22.34 17.28 36.82
CA LYS A 106 -23.42 16.28 36.83
C LYS A 106 -22.90 14.87 36.51
N PRO A 107 -23.27 13.83 37.29
CA PRO A 107 -22.90 12.46 36.98
C PRO A 107 -23.54 12.03 35.66
N VAL A 108 -22.69 11.56 34.76
CA VAL A 108 -23.07 11.04 33.44
C VAL A 108 -23.99 9.82 33.61
N PRO A 109 -25.09 9.69 32.83
CA PRO A 109 -25.89 8.49 32.81
C PRO A 109 -25.08 7.34 32.16
N ASN A 110 -24.51 6.51 33.02
CA ASN A 110 -23.74 5.32 32.66
C ASN A 110 -24.63 4.27 31.97
N GLY A 111 -24.07 3.52 31.01
CA GLY A 111 -24.81 2.58 30.13
C GLY A 111 -25.17 3.15 28.75
N LYS A 112 -24.49 4.23 28.31
CA LYS A 112 -24.74 4.90 27.03
C LYS A 112 -23.52 4.89 26.11
N GLN A 113 -23.80 5.06 24.82
CA GLN A 113 -22.81 5.30 23.77
C GLN A 113 -22.78 6.80 23.46
N TYR A 114 -21.58 7.36 23.37
CA TYR A 114 -21.31 8.74 23.01
C TYR A 114 -20.54 8.76 21.70
N GLU A 115 -20.84 9.69 20.81
CA GLU A 115 -20.24 9.78 19.48
C GLU A 115 -19.86 11.21 19.17
N TRP A 116 -18.65 11.41 18.64
CA TRP A 116 -18.17 12.72 18.21
C TRP A 116 -17.55 12.62 16.83
N PRO A 117 -17.86 13.57 15.92
CA PRO A 117 -17.19 13.65 14.64
C PRO A 117 -15.78 14.21 14.83
N PHE A 118 -14.84 13.73 14.03
CA PHE A 118 -13.53 14.34 13.88
C PHE A 118 -13.28 14.72 12.43
N LYS A 119 -12.46 15.75 12.25
CA LYS A 119 -11.98 16.21 10.94
C LYS A 119 -10.57 16.74 11.11
N LEU A 120 -9.68 16.37 10.19
CA LEU A 120 -8.30 16.85 10.10
C LEU A 120 -7.97 17.08 8.63
N PHE A 121 -7.34 18.21 8.32
CA PHE A 121 -6.79 18.45 6.99
C PHE A 121 -5.38 17.87 6.94
N ILE A 122 -5.18 16.80 6.15
CA ILE A 122 -3.87 16.23 5.87
C ILE A 122 -3.22 17.10 4.81
N ARG A 123 -2.05 17.64 5.10
CA ARG A 123 -1.32 18.52 4.18
C ARG A 123 -0.77 17.72 3.00
N GLY A 124 -0.66 18.36 1.83
CA GLY A 124 -0.11 17.72 0.63
C GLY A 124 1.35 17.26 0.77
N ASP A 125 2.13 17.96 1.61
CA ASP A 125 3.52 17.65 1.92
C ASP A 125 3.69 16.56 2.99
N GLN A 126 2.60 16.02 3.52
CA GLN A 126 2.65 14.92 4.48
C GLN A 126 3.26 13.67 3.82
N GLU A 127 4.23 13.07 4.49
CA GLU A 127 4.89 11.85 4.00
C GLU A 127 3.89 10.72 3.73
N GLU A 128 4.17 9.92 2.70
CA GLU A 128 3.30 8.81 2.36
C GLU A 128 3.53 7.59 3.26
N THR A 129 2.50 6.77 3.41
CA THR A 129 2.59 5.53 4.17
C THR A 129 3.41 4.51 3.42
N PHE A 130 4.44 4.03 4.09
CA PHE A 130 5.40 3.10 3.53
C PHE A 130 5.48 1.83 4.36
N LYS A 131 5.12 0.71 3.72
CA LYS A 131 5.20 -0.65 4.27
C LYS A 131 5.56 -1.58 3.12
N GLY A 132 6.67 -2.30 3.22
CA GLY A 132 7.13 -3.20 2.14
C GLY A 132 8.63 -3.45 2.11
N CYS A 133 9.41 -2.56 2.74
CA CYS A 133 10.82 -2.76 3.05
C CYS A 133 10.97 -3.37 4.45
N THR A 134 11.90 -4.31 4.62
CA THR A 134 12.17 -4.95 5.92
C THR A 134 13.02 -4.09 6.84
N ARG A 135 13.48 -2.92 6.38
CA ARG A 135 14.35 -2.01 7.15
C ARG A 135 13.82 -0.60 7.26
N CYS A 136 12.71 -0.26 6.61
CA CYS A 136 12.01 0.99 6.90
C CYS A 136 10.50 0.86 6.76
N SER A 137 9.79 1.56 7.65
CA SER A 137 8.35 1.79 7.50
C SER A 137 7.95 3.15 8.03
N ILE A 138 6.92 3.74 7.41
CA ILE A 138 6.20 4.91 7.91
C ILE A 138 4.73 4.54 7.98
N THR A 139 4.14 4.72 9.15
CA THR A 139 2.77 4.31 9.43
C THR A 139 2.04 5.42 10.18
N TYR A 140 0.74 5.56 9.92
CA TYR A 140 -0.08 6.56 10.60
C TYR A 140 -1.22 5.89 11.36
N LEU A 141 -1.50 6.38 12.57
CA LEU A 141 -2.54 5.85 13.44
C LEU A 141 -3.44 6.99 13.92
N LEU A 142 -4.75 6.76 13.87
CA LEU A 142 -5.68 7.41 14.79
C LEU A 142 -5.66 6.63 16.09
N GLU A 143 -5.33 7.30 17.19
CA GLU A 143 -5.23 6.68 18.51
C GLU A 143 -6.17 7.38 19.48
N ALA A 144 -7.01 6.60 20.13
CA ALA A 144 -8.00 7.08 21.07
C ALA A 144 -7.81 6.43 22.43
N SER A 145 -7.78 7.23 23.48
CA SER A 145 -7.70 6.76 24.86
C SER A 145 -8.75 7.44 25.74
N THR A 146 -9.23 6.72 26.75
CA THR A 146 -10.17 7.31 27.70
C THR A 146 -9.46 8.30 28.62
N ILE A 147 -10.16 9.39 28.92
CA ILE A 147 -9.76 10.34 29.95
C ILE A 147 -10.49 9.94 31.23
N CYS A 148 -9.77 9.44 32.23
CA CYS A 148 -10.33 9.01 33.51
C CYS A 148 -9.64 9.74 34.67
N SER A 149 -10.36 9.95 35.77
CA SER A 149 -9.78 10.44 37.02
C SER A 149 -8.98 9.37 37.79
N ASP A 150 -9.23 8.09 37.49
CA ASP A 150 -8.59 6.92 38.09
C ASP A 150 -7.90 6.11 36.97
N SER A 151 -6.57 5.98 37.06
CA SER A 151 -5.72 5.36 36.04
C SER A 151 -5.92 3.86 35.87
N SER A 152 -6.69 3.20 36.76
CA SER A 152 -6.92 1.75 36.73
C SER A 152 -7.90 1.27 35.66
N LYS A 153 -8.63 2.17 34.98
CA LYS A 153 -9.66 1.84 33.98
C LYS A 153 -9.49 2.66 32.71
N ASN A 154 -8.51 2.28 31.89
CA ASN A 154 -8.26 2.91 30.61
C ASN A 154 -8.69 1.97 29.47
N ALA A 155 -9.51 2.47 28.54
CA ALA A 155 -9.64 1.85 27.24
C ALA A 155 -8.78 2.61 26.23
N TYR A 156 -8.21 1.85 25.31
CA TYR A 156 -7.40 2.35 24.21
C TYR A 156 -7.86 1.63 22.93
N SER A 157 -7.87 2.37 21.83
CA SER A 157 -8.23 1.86 20.52
C SER A 157 -7.43 2.62 19.49
N PHE A 158 -7.08 1.96 18.39
CA PHE A 158 -6.39 2.60 17.28
C PHE A 158 -6.98 2.17 15.95
N THR A 159 -6.80 3.01 14.94
CA THR A 159 -7.14 2.70 13.56
C THR A 159 -6.03 3.19 12.65
N PRO A 160 -5.34 2.29 11.92
CA PRO A 160 -4.35 2.69 10.94
C PRO A 160 -4.97 3.52 9.82
N ILE A 161 -4.25 4.54 9.38
CA ILE A 161 -4.60 5.34 8.21
C ILE A 161 -3.49 5.21 7.19
N ARG A 162 -3.83 4.97 5.92
CA ARG A 162 -2.87 4.96 4.81
C ARG A 162 -2.88 6.29 4.07
N ILE A 163 -1.81 7.05 4.20
CA ILE A 163 -1.52 8.17 3.31
C ILE A 163 -0.93 7.60 2.02
N ILE A 164 -1.56 7.86 0.89
CA ILE A 164 -1.18 7.34 -0.41
C ILE A 164 -0.77 8.52 -1.27
N ARG A 165 0.42 8.46 -1.87
CA ARG A 165 0.81 9.44 -2.89
C ARG A 165 0.58 8.87 -4.28
N THR A 166 0.03 9.71 -5.13
CA THR A 166 -0.19 9.40 -6.55
C THR A 166 0.64 10.35 -7.41
N PRO A 167 1.16 9.88 -8.56
CA PRO A 167 1.81 10.75 -9.52
C PRO A 167 0.92 11.94 -9.89
N ALA A 168 1.54 13.09 -10.16
CA ALA A 168 0.81 14.28 -10.59
C ALA A 168 0.25 14.08 -12.00
N PHE A 169 -0.82 14.79 -12.33
CA PHE A 169 -1.33 14.82 -13.71
C PHE A 169 -0.31 15.39 -14.71
N SER A 170 0.62 16.22 -14.24
CA SER A 170 1.75 16.77 -14.99
C SER A 170 2.87 15.75 -15.23
N SER A 171 2.83 14.56 -14.61
CA SER A 171 3.83 13.51 -14.77
C SER A 171 3.62 12.73 -16.08
N TYR A 172 3.52 13.44 -17.21
CA TYR A 172 3.28 12.87 -18.54
C TYR A 172 4.33 11.82 -18.94
N GLU A 173 5.58 12.00 -18.51
CA GLU A 173 6.68 11.05 -18.77
C GLU A 173 6.38 9.64 -18.23
N LEU A 174 5.57 9.52 -17.19
CA LEU A 174 5.14 8.24 -16.65
C LEU A 174 4.04 7.57 -17.49
N MET A 175 3.34 8.37 -18.29
CA MET A 175 2.31 7.91 -19.22
C MET A 175 2.89 7.60 -20.60
N ASP A 176 4.17 7.88 -20.85
CA ASP A 176 4.80 7.56 -22.12
C ASP A 176 5.12 6.07 -22.25
N PRO A 177 4.98 5.49 -23.47
CA PRO A 177 5.48 4.16 -23.75
C PRO A 177 6.98 4.05 -23.54
N THR A 178 7.41 2.88 -23.07
CA THR A 178 8.84 2.56 -22.96
C THR A 178 9.13 1.35 -23.81
N SER A 179 10.17 1.44 -24.62
CA SER A 179 10.62 0.33 -25.45
C SER A 179 12.13 0.20 -25.40
N ALA A 180 12.62 -1.02 -25.46
CA ALA A 180 14.01 -1.33 -25.68
C ALA A 180 14.11 -2.27 -26.89
N HIS A 181 15.04 -1.95 -27.80
CA HIS A 181 15.33 -2.77 -28.96
C HIS A 181 16.84 -2.85 -29.15
N GLY A 182 17.31 -3.96 -29.70
CA GLY A 182 18.73 -4.19 -29.85
C GLY A 182 19.05 -5.59 -30.32
N LYS A 183 20.32 -5.96 -30.23
CA LYS A 183 20.82 -7.28 -30.64
C LYS A 183 21.64 -7.88 -29.52
N TRP A 184 21.37 -9.15 -29.21
CA TRP A 184 22.25 -9.98 -28.42
C TRP A 184 23.29 -10.58 -29.35
N SER A 185 24.35 -9.81 -29.60
CA SER A 185 25.44 -10.15 -30.52
C SER A 185 24.91 -10.53 -31.92
N THR A 186 25.37 -11.64 -32.48
CA THR A 186 24.90 -12.22 -33.75
C THR A 186 23.84 -13.30 -33.56
N MET A 187 23.35 -13.53 -32.34
CA MET A 187 22.46 -14.65 -32.03
C MET A 187 20.99 -14.30 -32.26
N ALA A 188 20.56 -13.13 -31.80
CA ALA A 188 19.18 -12.67 -31.90
C ALA A 188 19.04 -11.14 -31.84
N GLU A 189 17.97 -10.64 -32.44
CA GLU A 189 17.50 -9.26 -32.37
C GLU A 189 16.22 -9.23 -31.52
N TYR A 190 16.13 -8.29 -30.58
CA TYR A 190 14.99 -8.17 -29.69
C TYR A 190 14.31 -6.80 -29.83
N ASN A 191 13.02 -6.78 -29.54
CA ASN A 191 12.24 -5.58 -29.36
C ASN A 191 11.22 -5.85 -28.25
N VAL A 192 11.21 -5.04 -27.21
CA VAL A 192 10.29 -5.14 -26.08
C VAL A 192 9.72 -3.77 -25.79
N SER A 193 8.42 -3.69 -25.53
CA SER A 193 7.75 -2.45 -25.18
C SER A 193 6.66 -2.65 -24.13
N VAL A 194 6.49 -1.61 -23.31
CA VAL A 194 5.42 -1.44 -22.34
C VAL A 194 4.70 -0.15 -22.69
N ARG A 195 3.37 -0.18 -22.68
CA ARG A 195 2.57 0.96 -23.13
C ARG A 195 2.72 2.21 -22.24
N HIS A 196 2.95 2.03 -20.94
CA HIS A 196 3.10 3.11 -19.96
C HIS A 196 4.07 2.70 -18.85
N ARG A 197 4.85 3.65 -18.32
CA ARG A 197 5.79 3.40 -17.19
C ARG A 197 5.08 3.30 -15.85
N ALA A 198 4.08 4.15 -15.61
CA ALA A 198 3.29 4.14 -14.39
C ALA A 198 2.23 3.03 -14.45
N ILE A 199 2.36 2.06 -13.55
CA ILE A 199 1.44 0.94 -13.42
C ILE A 199 0.85 0.95 -12.00
N ALA A 200 -0.48 0.85 -11.91
CA ALA A 200 -1.13 0.73 -10.63
C ALA A 200 -0.79 -0.63 -9.99
N LEU A 201 -0.43 -0.61 -8.71
CA LEU A 201 -0.19 -1.78 -7.90
C LEU A 201 -1.43 -2.70 -7.90
N GLY A 202 -1.22 -4.01 -8.01
CA GLY A 202 -2.30 -4.98 -8.18
C GLY A 202 -2.95 -5.00 -9.56
N GLY A 203 -2.47 -4.14 -10.48
CA GLY A 203 -2.92 -4.08 -11.87
C GLY A 203 -2.17 -5.04 -12.80
N LEU A 204 -2.07 -4.64 -14.07
CA LEU A 204 -1.48 -5.41 -15.15
C LEU A 204 -0.44 -4.58 -15.89
N ILE A 205 0.68 -5.20 -16.26
CA ILE A 205 1.67 -4.59 -17.16
C ILE A 205 1.41 -5.10 -18.58
N PRO A 206 0.87 -4.28 -19.50
CA PRO A 206 0.68 -4.68 -20.89
C PRO A 206 2.02 -4.65 -21.63
N ILE A 207 2.45 -5.80 -22.14
CA ILE A 207 3.74 -5.97 -22.83
C ILE A 207 3.55 -6.44 -24.27
N GLU A 208 4.44 -5.95 -25.13
CA GLU A 208 4.66 -6.47 -26.48
C GLU A 208 6.15 -6.76 -26.64
N ALA A 209 6.49 -8.00 -26.97
CA ALA A 209 7.86 -8.44 -27.12
C ALA A 209 8.05 -9.31 -28.35
N GLN A 210 9.22 -9.19 -28.96
CA GLN A 210 9.63 -9.93 -30.14
C GLN A 210 11.12 -10.27 -30.04
N VAL A 211 11.46 -11.49 -30.44
CA VAL A 211 12.85 -11.93 -30.58
C VAL A 211 12.99 -12.68 -31.90
N ALA A 212 13.80 -12.13 -32.80
CA ALA A 212 14.16 -12.72 -34.08
C ALA A 212 15.54 -13.40 -33.98
N GLN A 213 15.62 -14.68 -34.29
CA GLN A 213 16.89 -15.39 -34.37
C GLN A 213 17.68 -14.90 -35.60
N LEU A 214 18.95 -14.55 -35.40
CA LEU A 214 19.83 -14.07 -36.46
C LEU A 214 20.76 -15.17 -37.01
N CYS A 215 20.97 -16.24 -36.24
CA CYS A 215 21.83 -17.36 -36.61
C CYS A 215 21.00 -18.65 -36.72
N SER A 216 21.21 -19.44 -37.77
CA SER A 216 20.50 -20.73 -37.94
C SER A 216 20.88 -21.78 -36.90
N THR A 217 22.02 -21.61 -36.22
CA THR A 217 22.48 -22.53 -35.18
C THR A 217 22.09 -22.08 -33.77
N SER A 218 21.46 -20.90 -33.62
CA SER A 218 20.90 -20.43 -32.36
C SER A 218 19.42 -20.79 -32.27
N ASN A 219 19.00 -21.27 -31.11
CA ASN A 219 17.60 -21.56 -30.80
C ASN A 219 17.24 -20.94 -29.46
N ILE A 220 16.09 -20.27 -29.40
CA ILE A 220 15.54 -19.76 -28.14
C ILE A 220 14.95 -20.96 -27.40
N SER A 221 15.46 -21.24 -26.19
CA SER A 221 15.03 -22.38 -25.39
C SER A 221 14.10 -22.00 -24.24
N LYS A 222 14.21 -20.77 -23.72
CA LYS A 222 13.34 -20.20 -22.69
C LYS A 222 13.21 -18.70 -22.89
N ALA A 223 12.08 -18.14 -22.46
CA ALA A 223 11.89 -16.71 -22.32
C ALA A 223 10.99 -16.44 -21.11
N ARG A 224 11.27 -15.38 -20.37
CA ARG A 224 10.43 -14.94 -19.24
C ARG A 224 10.51 -13.45 -19.03
N PHE A 225 9.48 -12.90 -18.41
CA PHE A 225 9.57 -11.62 -17.72
C PHE A 225 9.74 -11.84 -16.24
N TYR A 226 10.43 -10.94 -15.54
CA TYR A 226 10.35 -10.85 -14.10
C TYR A 226 10.46 -9.40 -13.63
N LEU A 227 9.80 -9.10 -12.52
CA LEU A 227 9.83 -7.77 -11.92
C LEU A 227 10.79 -7.76 -10.75
N ARG A 228 11.81 -6.91 -10.82
CA ARG A 228 12.79 -6.70 -9.76
C ARG A 228 12.43 -5.44 -8.99
N GLU A 229 12.41 -5.55 -7.67
CA GLU A 229 12.31 -4.40 -6.77
C GLU A 229 13.66 -4.21 -6.10
N THR A 230 14.18 -2.98 -6.18
CA THR A 230 15.47 -2.59 -5.61
C THR A 230 15.23 -1.58 -4.49
N HIS A 231 15.83 -1.82 -3.33
CA HIS A 231 15.82 -0.94 -2.17
C HIS A 231 17.20 -0.35 -1.98
N THR A 232 17.33 0.96 -2.15
CA THR A 232 18.58 1.67 -1.82
C THR A 232 18.38 2.54 -0.59
N VAL A 233 19.41 2.61 0.24
CA VAL A 233 19.46 3.55 1.37
C VAL A 233 20.76 4.35 1.33
N GLU A 234 20.63 5.66 1.32
CA GLU A 234 21.71 6.63 1.36
C GLU A 234 21.88 7.16 2.78
N ASP A 235 23.00 6.84 3.44
CA ASP A 235 23.37 7.46 4.71
C ASP A 235 24.11 8.79 4.44
N LYS A 236 23.41 9.90 4.67
CA LYS A 236 23.97 11.26 4.50
C LYS A 236 24.88 11.70 5.65
N SER A 237 25.05 10.89 6.71
CA SER A 237 25.80 11.24 7.91
C SER A 237 27.27 10.82 7.89
N LEU A 238 27.67 9.95 6.95
CA LEU A 238 29.05 9.48 6.81
C LEU A 238 29.71 10.09 5.55
N SER A 239 30.93 10.60 5.71
CA SER A 239 31.74 11.24 4.66
C SER A 239 32.19 10.28 3.54
N GLU A 240 32.06 8.97 3.76
CA GLU A 240 32.17 7.92 2.75
C GLU A 240 30.78 7.29 2.64
N GLY A 241 30.02 7.65 1.60
CA GLY A 241 28.62 7.28 1.42
C GLY A 241 28.41 5.78 1.32
N MET A 242 28.26 5.13 2.47
CA MET A 242 27.79 3.76 2.57
C MET A 242 26.35 3.73 2.07
N SER A 243 26.16 3.22 0.87
CA SER A 243 24.85 2.92 0.31
C SER A 243 24.58 1.43 0.50
N TYR A 244 23.43 1.11 1.08
CA TYR A 244 22.94 -0.25 1.08
C TYR A 244 22.04 -0.44 -0.12
N GLU A 245 22.23 -1.55 -0.83
CA GLU A 245 21.34 -1.98 -1.90
C GLU A 245 20.85 -3.40 -1.60
N GLY A 246 19.54 -3.55 -1.46
CA GLY A 246 18.84 -4.82 -1.40
C GLY A 246 18.02 -5.01 -2.67
N GLN A 247 17.85 -6.26 -3.11
CA GLN A 247 17.04 -6.59 -4.29
C GLN A 247 16.15 -7.79 -4.00
N ARG A 248 14.94 -7.81 -4.57
CA ARG A 248 14.09 -9.00 -4.61
C ARG A 248 13.38 -9.14 -5.94
N ILE A 249 13.13 -10.39 -6.34
CA ILE A 249 12.21 -10.69 -7.43
C ILE A 249 10.80 -10.69 -6.85
N VAL A 250 9.96 -9.78 -7.34
CA VAL A 250 8.56 -9.63 -6.92
C VAL A 250 7.71 -10.77 -7.48
N THR A 251 7.86 -11.03 -8.77
CA THR A 251 7.12 -12.06 -9.50
C THR A 251 7.78 -12.34 -10.85
N GLU A 252 7.47 -13.49 -11.44
CA GLU A 252 8.01 -13.97 -12.70
C GLU A 252 6.89 -14.50 -13.59
N TRP A 253 7.01 -14.29 -14.91
CA TRP A 253 6.04 -14.71 -15.90
C TRP A 253 6.77 -15.46 -17.04
N PRO A 254 6.77 -16.81 -17.02
CA PRO A 254 7.35 -17.58 -18.11
C PRO A 254 6.53 -17.42 -19.40
N LEU A 255 7.22 -17.36 -20.53
CA LEU A 255 6.61 -17.19 -21.85
C LEU A 255 6.59 -18.50 -22.62
N ASN A 256 5.46 -18.77 -23.28
CA ASN A 256 5.33 -19.92 -24.17
C ASN A 256 6.07 -19.65 -25.48
N LEU A 257 6.90 -20.60 -25.92
CA LEU A 257 7.61 -20.51 -27.19
C LEU A 257 6.78 -21.12 -28.31
N ASN A 258 6.80 -20.49 -29.47
CA ASN A 258 6.25 -21.05 -30.70
C ASN A 258 7.25 -22.07 -31.27
N GLN A 259 6.77 -23.30 -31.52
CA GLN A 259 7.61 -24.42 -31.97
C GLN A 259 8.12 -24.27 -33.41
N SER A 260 7.52 -23.37 -34.21
CA SER A 260 7.82 -23.19 -35.63
C SER A 260 7.94 -21.71 -35.98
N GLY A 261 9.17 -21.18 -35.95
CA GLY A 261 9.42 -19.81 -36.42
C GLY A 261 10.78 -19.26 -35.97
N GLN A 262 11.44 -18.56 -36.89
CA GLN A 262 12.65 -17.77 -36.61
C GLN A 262 12.34 -16.53 -35.75
N LEU A 263 11.08 -16.10 -35.71
CA LEU A 263 10.58 -14.99 -34.92
C LEU A 263 9.64 -15.51 -33.81
N GLN A 264 9.96 -15.16 -32.58
CA GLN A 264 9.09 -15.32 -31.43
C GLN A 264 8.41 -13.98 -31.13
N SER A 265 7.12 -13.99 -30.82
CA SER A 265 6.37 -12.79 -30.47
C SER A 265 5.37 -13.07 -29.36
N TRP A 266 5.30 -12.15 -28.40
CA TRP A 266 4.42 -12.21 -27.25
C TRP A 266 3.68 -10.90 -27.08
N GLN A 267 2.38 -11.00 -26.87
CA GLN A 267 1.54 -9.91 -26.40
C GLN A 267 0.82 -10.42 -25.15
N GLN A 268 1.15 -9.86 -23.99
CA GLN A 268 0.65 -10.36 -22.71
C GLN A 268 0.31 -9.22 -21.75
N CYS A 269 -0.45 -9.56 -20.72
CA CYS A 269 -0.71 -8.68 -19.57
C CYS A 269 -0.18 -9.38 -18.32
N LEU A 270 0.91 -8.85 -17.77
CA LEU A 270 1.61 -9.43 -16.64
C LEU A 270 0.92 -9.02 -15.34
N HIS A 271 0.40 -9.99 -14.58
CA HIS A 271 -0.39 -9.73 -13.37
C HIS A 271 0.49 -9.37 -12.18
N LEU A 272 0.31 -8.18 -11.60
CA LEU A 272 1.01 -7.76 -10.40
C LEU A 272 0.43 -8.42 -9.13
N PRO A 273 1.25 -8.65 -8.08
CA PRO A 273 0.75 -9.16 -6.81
C PRO A 273 -0.28 -8.22 -6.17
N LEU A 274 -1.33 -8.82 -5.57
CA LEU A 274 -2.38 -8.12 -4.84
C LEU A 274 -2.07 -7.94 -3.34
N ALA A 275 -0.89 -8.37 -2.88
CA ALA A 275 -0.49 -8.20 -1.49
C ALA A 275 0.61 -7.14 -1.43
N VAL A 276 0.35 -6.00 -0.79
CA VAL A 276 1.31 -4.89 -0.67
C VAL A 276 2.62 -5.30 0.02
N ARG A 277 2.57 -6.35 0.86
CA ARG A 277 3.78 -6.95 1.45
C ARG A 277 4.69 -7.65 0.44
N ASN A 278 4.14 -8.14 -0.68
CA ASN A 278 4.87 -8.84 -1.73
C ASN A 278 5.36 -7.87 -2.83
N CYS A 279 4.72 -6.71 -2.96
CA CYS A 279 5.07 -5.68 -3.93
C CYS A 279 4.64 -4.33 -3.37
N SER A 280 5.58 -3.41 -3.18
CA SER A 280 5.30 -2.06 -2.69
C SER A 280 5.18 -1.05 -3.83
N PRO A 281 4.53 0.10 -3.63
CA PRO A 281 4.69 1.22 -4.56
C PRO A 281 6.16 1.71 -4.52
N ASP A 282 6.59 2.35 -5.60
CA ASP A 282 7.83 3.11 -5.62
C ASP A 282 7.76 4.23 -4.59
N VAL A 283 8.86 4.48 -3.90
CA VAL A 283 8.98 5.57 -2.95
C VAL A 283 10.39 6.12 -2.98
N SER A 284 10.55 7.41 -2.73
CA SER A 284 11.85 8.01 -2.43
C SER A 284 11.69 9.05 -1.32
N MET A 285 12.12 8.70 -0.11
CA MET A 285 12.02 9.57 1.07
C MET A 285 13.03 9.15 2.14
N HIS A 286 13.51 10.13 2.93
CA HIS A 286 14.45 9.88 4.04
C HIS A 286 15.70 9.09 3.66
N GLY A 287 16.20 9.29 2.42
CA GLY A 287 17.35 8.55 1.90
C GLY A 287 17.05 7.11 1.49
N ILE A 288 15.80 6.65 1.59
CA ILE A 288 15.37 5.34 1.12
C ILE A 288 14.69 5.49 -0.23
N THR A 289 15.07 4.64 -1.18
CA THR A 289 14.39 4.53 -2.46
C THR A 289 13.98 3.08 -2.72
N ILE A 290 12.71 2.89 -3.07
CA ILE A 290 12.21 1.67 -3.72
C ILE A 290 11.93 1.99 -5.17
N SER A 291 12.47 1.17 -6.07
CA SER A 291 12.24 1.27 -7.51
C SER A 291 11.99 -0.09 -8.13
N HIS A 292 11.21 -0.12 -9.20
CA HIS A 292 10.91 -1.34 -9.93
C HIS A 292 11.49 -1.33 -11.35
N THR A 293 12.03 -2.48 -11.75
CA THR A 293 12.54 -2.69 -13.10
C THR A 293 11.97 -4.00 -13.64
N LEU A 294 11.35 -3.95 -14.82
CA LEU A 294 10.89 -5.11 -15.55
C LEU A 294 12.04 -5.66 -16.39
N HIS A 295 12.38 -6.91 -16.21
CA HIS A 295 13.42 -7.60 -16.96
C HIS A 295 12.78 -8.58 -17.94
N PHE A 296 13.28 -8.58 -19.17
CA PHE A 296 12.98 -9.56 -20.19
C PHE A 296 14.22 -10.41 -20.42
N GLU A 297 14.14 -11.68 -20.01
CA GLU A 297 15.25 -12.63 -20.05
C GLU A 297 14.95 -13.74 -21.06
N VAL A 298 15.95 -14.08 -21.88
CA VAL A 298 15.88 -15.10 -22.91
C VAL A 298 17.09 -16.01 -22.82
N THR A 299 16.83 -17.32 -22.76
CA THR A 299 17.87 -18.33 -22.85
C THR A 299 18.03 -18.76 -24.31
N ILE A 300 19.24 -18.63 -24.85
CA ILE A 300 19.58 -18.97 -26.22
C ILE A 300 20.58 -20.13 -26.22
N VAL A 301 20.34 -21.14 -27.04
CA VAL A 301 21.25 -22.27 -27.25
C VAL A 301 21.88 -22.16 -28.63
N THR A 302 23.20 -21.95 -28.69
CA THR A 302 23.97 -21.84 -29.94
C THR A 302 25.06 -22.91 -29.97
N ASN A 303 25.03 -23.80 -30.97
CA ASN A 303 26.01 -24.91 -31.11
C ASN A 303 26.17 -25.77 -29.83
N GLY A 304 25.08 -25.96 -29.07
CA GLY A 304 25.08 -26.70 -27.80
C GLY A 304 25.53 -25.89 -26.58
N VAL A 305 25.99 -24.64 -26.76
CA VAL A 305 26.31 -23.71 -25.67
C VAL A 305 25.06 -22.91 -25.32
N THR A 306 24.73 -22.82 -24.04
CA THR A 306 23.58 -22.07 -23.53
C THR A 306 24.05 -20.71 -22.99
N THR A 307 23.40 -19.63 -23.41
CA THR A 307 23.60 -18.26 -22.92
C THR A 307 22.29 -17.69 -22.41
N GLU A 308 22.36 -16.87 -21.36
CA GLU A 308 21.23 -16.11 -20.82
C GLU A 308 21.45 -14.64 -21.15
N GLU A 309 20.51 -14.05 -21.86
CA GLU A 309 20.56 -12.68 -22.33
C GLU A 309 19.36 -11.91 -21.78
N GLU A 310 19.56 -10.64 -21.46
CA GLU A 310 18.55 -9.85 -20.78
C GLU A 310 18.50 -8.41 -21.29
N VAL A 311 17.32 -7.80 -21.23
CA VAL A 311 17.10 -6.36 -21.34
C VAL A 311 16.11 -5.90 -20.29
N SER A 312 16.24 -4.66 -19.81
CA SER A 312 15.41 -4.12 -18.74
C SER A 312 14.68 -2.83 -19.13
N LEU A 313 13.53 -2.60 -18.49
CA LEU A 313 12.67 -1.43 -18.67
C LEU A 313 12.26 -0.90 -17.29
N PRO A 314 12.43 0.41 -17.01
CA PRO A 314 11.98 0.98 -15.75
C PRO A 314 10.45 0.99 -15.65
N ILE A 315 9.92 0.61 -14.48
CA ILE A 315 8.49 0.63 -14.17
C ILE A 315 8.29 1.44 -12.89
N HIS A 316 7.30 2.32 -12.90
CA HIS A 316 6.91 3.08 -11.72
C HIS A 316 5.62 2.51 -11.14
N LEU A 317 5.68 1.95 -9.93
CA LEU A 317 4.49 1.43 -9.27
C LEU A 317 3.88 2.45 -8.31
N PHE A 318 2.56 2.62 -8.37
CA PHE A 318 1.81 3.51 -7.48
C PHE A 318 0.47 2.89 -7.09
N ILE A 319 -0.18 3.39 -6.04
CA ILE A 319 -1.53 2.94 -5.66
C ILE A 319 -2.56 3.87 -6.31
N SER A 320 -3.49 3.31 -7.09
CA SER A 320 -4.50 4.09 -7.82
C SER A 320 -5.72 4.41 -6.94
N PRO A 321 -6.36 5.58 -7.13
CA PRO A 321 -7.69 5.86 -6.57
C PRO A 321 -8.79 4.88 -7.01
N GLU A 322 -8.65 4.22 -8.16
CA GLU A 322 -9.60 3.18 -8.61
C GLU A 322 -9.39 1.83 -7.88
N PHE A 323 -8.20 1.61 -7.31
CA PHE A 323 -7.82 0.41 -6.56
C PHE A 323 -7.13 0.81 -5.25
N PRO A 324 -7.84 1.47 -4.32
CA PRO A 324 -7.23 1.98 -3.11
C PRO A 324 -6.83 0.85 -2.16
N VAL A 325 -5.84 1.14 -1.33
CA VAL A 325 -5.37 0.26 -0.27
C VAL A 325 -5.69 0.91 1.07
N ASN A 326 -6.33 0.16 1.95
CA ASN A 326 -6.78 0.63 3.25
C ASN A 326 -5.62 0.77 4.26
N GLY A 327 -5.89 1.27 5.47
CA GLY A 327 -4.90 1.47 6.54
C GLY A 327 -4.14 0.19 6.94
N TRP A 328 -4.80 -0.94 6.72
CA TRP A 328 -4.31 -2.29 7.03
C TRP A 328 -3.50 -2.92 5.90
N GLY A 329 -3.36 -2.25 4.75
CA GLY A 329 -2.60 -2.78 3.61
C GLY A 329 -3.40 -3.75 2.73
N VAL A 330 -4.73 -3.69 2.79
CA VAL A 330 -5.64 -4.53 2.00
C VAL A 330 -6.29 -3.69 0.90
N PHE A 331 -6.34 -4.21 -0.32
CA PHE A 331 -7.08 -3.58 -1.41
C PHE A 331 -8.58 -3.53 -1.10
N VAL A 332 -9.18 -2.35 -1.25
CA VAL A 332 -10.62 -2.16 -1.06
C VAL A 332 -11.34 -2.65 -2.31
N ARG A 333 -12.26 -3.60 -2.17
CA ARG A 333 -13.03 -4.13 -3.31
C ARG A 333 -14.16 -3.16 -3.70
N ASN A 334 -14.42 -3.06 -4.99
CA ASN A 334 -15.29 -2.07 -5.63
C ASN A 334 -16.78 -2.08 -5.19
N ASN A 335 -17.23 -3.09 -4.42
CA ASN A 335 -18.59 -3.12 -3.90
C ASN A 335 -18.86 -2.05 -2.82
N ASP A 336 -17.81 -1.51 -2.17
CA ASP A 336 -17.94 -0.45 -1.16
C ASP A 336 -17.80 0.97 -1.74
N ILE A 337 -17.29 1.10 -2.98
CA ILE A 337 -16.99 2.40 -3.63
C ILE A 337 -18.18 2.88 -4.50
N ALA A 338 -19.22 2.06 -4.67
CA ALA A 338 -20.37 2.40 -5.50
C ALA A 338 -21.15 3.61 -4.93
N SER A 339 -20.83 4.83 -5.40
CA SER A 339 -21.71 5.56 -6.34
C SER A 339 -21.70 7.10 -6.24
N LYS A 340 -21.00 7.76 -5.30
CA LYS A 340 -21.14 9.23 -5.16
C LYS A 340 -19.89 10.11 -5.13
N GLU A 341 -18.78 9.74 -4.47
CA GLU A 341 -17.71 10.73 -4.23
C GLU A 341 -16.52 10.65 -5.18
N VAL A 342 -16.24 9.48 -5.76
CA VAL A 342 -15.14 9.33 -6.74
C VAL A 342 -15.44 10.13 -8.02
N LYS A 343 -16.71 10.34 -8.37
CA LYS A 343 -17.08 11.16 -9.54
C LYS A 343 -16.71 12.64 -9.39
N ASP A 344 -16.74 13.19 -8.18
CA ASP A 344 -16.43 14.61 -7.95
C ASP A 344 -14.91 14.87 -7.93
N LEU A 345 -14.11 13.86 -7.56
CA LEU A 345 -12.64 13.89 -7.71
C LEU A 345 -12.18 13.68 -9.16
N LEU A 346 -13.07 13.19 -10.05
CA LEU A 346 -12.77 12.82 -11.44
C LEU A 346 -13.18 13.88 -12.49
N VAL A 347 -13.56 15.10 -12.08
CA VAL A 347 -13.95 16.16 -13.03
C VAL A 347 -12.75 16.86 -13.68
N GLU A 348 -11.52 16.65 -13.21
CA GLU A 348 -10.32 17.22 -13.82
C GLU A 348 -9.34 16.14 -14.31
N GLY A 349 -9.42 15.81 -15.60
CA GLY A 349 -8.28 15.27 -16.35
C GLY A 349 -7.90 13.80 -16.17
N ILE A 350 -7.27 13.27 -17.23
CA ILE A 350 -6.68 11.95 -17.50
C ILE A 350 -6.78 10.91 -16.35
N ARG A 351 -7.57 9.85 -16.59
CA ARG A 351 -7.73 8.70 -15.69
C ARG A 351 -6.41 7.96 -15.49
N VAL A 352 -5.95 7.87 -14.25
CA VAL A 352 -4.75 7.12 -13.87
C VAL A 352 -5.13 5.88 -13.02
N PRO A 353 -4.92 4.64 -13.50
CA PRO A 353 -4.51 4.24 -14.85
C PRO A 353 -5.72 4.07 -15.80
N PRO A 354 -5.52 4.20 -17.11
CA PRO A 354 -6.45 3.70 -18.12
C PRO A 354 -6.80 2.22 -17.87
N ARG A 355 -8.05 1.83 -18.10
CA ARG A 355 -8.46 0.41 -18.02
C ARG A 355 -8.00 -0.31 -19.27
N TYR A 356 -7.02 -1.23 -19.13
CA TYR A 356 -6.38 -1.86 -20.28
C TYR A 356 -6.97 -3.22 -20.68
N CYS A 357 -7.57 -3.95 -19.74
CA CYS A 357 -8.06 -5.30 -20.00
C CYS A 357 -9.55 -5.39 -19.64
N ARG A 358 -10.38 -5.80 -20.61
CA ARG A 358 -11.72 -6.31 -20.33
C ARG A 358 -11.57 -7.79 -19.97
N GLY A 359 -11.00 -8.06 -18.80
CA GLY A 359 -10.96 -9.40 -18.22
C GLY A 359 -12.09 -9.47 -17.20
N ASP A 360 -13.03 -10.39 -17.40
CA ASP A 360 -13.98 -10.75 -16.35
C ASP A 360 -13.16 -11.18 -15.12
N PHE A 361 -13.34 -10.47 -14.02
CA PHE A 361 -12.81 -10.86 -12.71
C PHE A 361 -13.60 -12.09 -12.25
N ASP A 362 -13.40 -13.24 -12.87
CA ASP A 362 -13.98 -14.49 -12.38
C ASP A 362 -13.27 -14.89 -11.09
N ASP A 363 -13.98 -14.60 -9.99
CA ASP A 363 -13.61 -14.62 -8.58
C ASP A 363 -13.41 -16.06 -8.01
N GLU A 364 -13.28 -17.11 -8.84
CA GLU A 364 -13.32 -18.51 -8.37
C GLU A 364 -11.96 -19.14 -8.00
N GLY A 365 -10.84 -18.42 -8.14
CA GLY A 365 -9.50 -19.00 -7.90
C GLY A 365 -8.76 -18.56 -6.64
N TYR A 366 -9.17 -17.47 -5.99
CA TYR A 366 -8.26 -16.75 -5.09
C TYR A 366 -8.62 -16.93 -3.61
N GLY A 367 -7.99 -17.93 -3.01
CA GLY A 367 -7.97 -18.09 -1.55
C GLY A 367 -7.48 -16.82 -0.86
N VAL A 368 -8.25 -16.35 0.12
CA VAL A 368 -7.87 -15.26 1.02
C VAL A 368 -6.57 -15.64 1.73
N PRO A 369 -5.47 -14.87 1.63
CA PRO A 369 -4.35 -15.07 2.52
C PRO A 369 -4.75 -14.50 3.88
N VAL A 370 -5.30 -15.35 4.75
CA VAL A 370 -5.37 -15.11 6.20
C VAL A 370 -3.93 -15.19 6.71
N GLY A 371 -3.20 -14.09 6.56
CA GLY A 371 -1.86 -13.94 7.12
C GLY A 371 -1.93 -13.08 8.38
N THR A 372 -1.34 -13.57 9.47
CA THR A 372 -1.08 -12.81 10.70
C THR A 372 -0.42 -11.47 10.35
N PRO A 373 -0.85 -10.34 10.93
CA PRO A 373 -0.26 -9.03 10.65
C PRO A 373 1.25 -9.05 10.96
N PRO A 374 2.08 -8.29 10.22
CA PRO A 374 3.51 -8.16 10.49
C PRO A 374 3.77 -7.58 11.89
N PRO A 375 4.97 -7.79 12.46
CA PRO A 375 5.31 -7.42 13.84
C PRO A 375 5.26 -5.92 14.17
N ALA A 376 4.86 -5.04 13.24
CA ALA A 376 4.65 -3.61 13.51
C ALA A 376 3.40 -3.31 14.38
N TYR A 377 2.53 -4.31 14.58
CA TYR A 377 1.42 -4.26 15.54
C TYR A 377 1.63 -5.21 16.72
N SER A 378 2.87 -5.70 16.92
CA SER A 378 3.22 -6.34 18.19
C SER A 378 2.97 -5.30 19.27
N GLU A 379 2.04 -5.61 20.16
CA GLU A 379 1.62 -4.76 21.26
C GLU A 379 2.81 -4.31 22.12
N CYS A 380 2.61 -3.15 22.77
CA CYS A 380 3.28 -2.63 23.96
C CYS A 380 4.43 -3.42 24.58
#